data_AF-A0A1B6F7B3-F1
#
_entry.id   AF-A0A1B6F7B3-F1
#
_cell.length_a   1.000
_cell.length_b   1.000
_cell.length_c   1.000
_cell.angle_alpha   90.00
_cell.angle_beta   90.00
_cell.angle_gamma   90.00
#
_symmetry.space_group_name_H-M   'P 1'
#
loop_
_entity.id
_entity.type
_entity.pdbx_description
1 polymer ?
#
loop_
_entity_poly.entity_id
_entity_poly.type
_entity_poly.pdbx_seq_one_letter_code
_entity_poly.pdbx_strand_id
1 'polypeptide(L)'
;EESFNNTWPQRRLSTASKNQFWHSTGRHTSRRLLRAIPRQITTILQADALWGMGITGSGIKVAVFDTGLSKTHPHFKRIAERTDWTNEKSLEDGLGHGTFVAGVIASAKECLGFAPDSELHVFRVFTNSQVSYTSWFLDAFNYAILKRIGVLNLSIGGPDFMDHPFVDKVWELTANRVIMVSAIGNDGPLY
;
A
#
# COMPACT_ATOMS: atom_id res chain seq x y z
N GLU A 1 -11.97 70.50 5.10
CA GLU A 1 -10.57 70.15 4.76
C GLU A 1 -9.81 69.79 6.03
N GLU A 2 -8.90 68.84 5.87
CA GLU A 2 -7.68 68.59 6.68
C GLU A 2 -7.76 68.17 8.16
N SER A 3 -7.56 66.86 8.33
CA SER A 3 -6.55 66.18 9.17
C SER A 3 -6.26 66.69 10.59
N PHE A 4 -6.39 65.80 11.57
CA PHE A 4 -5.60 65.85 12.80
C PHE A 4 -5.04 64.47 13.17
N ASN A 5 -3.74 64.50 13.46
CA ASN A 5 -2.87 63.38 13.80
C ASN A 5 -2.52 63.47 15.31
N ASN A 6 -1.94 62.38 15.82
CA ASN A 6 -1.01 62.32 16.97
C ASN A 6 -1.54 62.01 18.39
N THR A 7 -1.35 60.72 18.74
CA THR A 7 -0.49 60.17 19.82
C THR A 7 -0.51 60.72 21.25
N TRP A 8 -0.74 59.75 22.16
CA TRP A 8 -0.57 59.64 23.62
C TRP A 8 0.73 60.23 24.23
N PRO A 9 0.80 60.40 25.57
CA PRO A 9 1.36 59.31 26.42
C PRO A 9 0.87 59.17 27.90
N GLN A 10 1.02 57.93 28.40
CA GLN A 10 1.45 57.45 29.76
C GLN A 10 0.63 57.73 31.04
N ARG A 11 0.07 56.67 31.69
CA ARG A 11 0.55 55.90 32.88
C ARG A 11 0.62 56.73 34.19
N ARG A 12 0.27 56.29 35.40
CA ARG A 12 -0.28 55.09 36.08
C ARG A 12 -0.45 55.56 37.55
N LEU A 13 -1.38 55.00 38.32
CA LEU A 13 -1.13 54.32 39.63
C LEU A 13 -2.42 54.15 40.45
N SER A 14 -2.39 53.08 41.23
CA SER A 14 -3.45 52.29 41.86
C SER A 14 -3.74 52.63 43.32
N THR A 15 -4.89 52.17 43.86
CA THR A 15 -5.05 51.59 45.23
C THR A 15 -6.47 50.99 45.37
N ALA A 16 -6.62 49.66 45.52
CA ALA A 16 -6.90 48.86 46.75
C ALA A 16 -8.43 48.57 46.94
N SER A 17 -8.98 47.35 46.74
CA SER A 17 -8.98 46.08 47.53
C SER A 17 -10.33 45.79 48.23
N LYS A 18 -10.71 44.49 48.30
CA LYS A 18 -11.90 43.79 48.87
C LYS A 18 -13.00 43.47 47.84
N ASN A 19 -13.57 42.27 47.70
CA ASN A 19 -13.61 41.05 48.51
C ASN A 19 -13.85 39.82 47.61
N GLN A 20 -13.52 38.64 48.17
CA GLN A 20 -13.68 37.27 47.68
C GLN A 20 -14.96 36.98 46.86
N PHE A 21 -14.87 36.07 45.88
CA PHE A 21 -15.66 34.83 45.84
C PHE A 21 -15.05 33.87 44.80
N TRP A 22 -14.61 32.69 45.26
CA TRP A 22 -14.12 31.61 44.42
C TRP A 22 -15.29 30.88 43.77
N HIS A 23 -15.33 30.84 42.44
CA HIS A 23 -15.87 29.70 41.72
C HIS A 23 -14.87 29.26 40.66
N SER A 24 -14.22 28.13 40.92
CA SER A 24 -13.41 27.40 39.94
C SER A 24 -14.35 26.84 38.87
N THR A 25 -14.57 27.59 37.79
CA THR A 25 -15.11 27.00 36.57
C THR A 25 -13.95 26.36 35.82
N GLY A 26 -14.06 25.05 35.67
CA GLY A 26 -12.99 24.17 35.24
C GLY A 26 -12.30 24.65 33.97
N ARG A 27 -10.96 24.63 34.03
CA ARG A 27 -10.14 24.51 32.82
C ARG A 27 -10.62 23.25 32.10
N HIS A 28 -11.45 23.42 31.08
CA HIS A 28 -11.48 22.48 29.98
C HIS A 28 -10.16 22.66 29.22
N THR A 29 -9.10 22.10 29.79
CA THR A 29 -7.88 21.77 29.07
C THR A 29 -8.34 20.98 27.87
N SER A 30 -8.16 21.55 26.67
CA SER A 30 -8.41 20.90 25.40
C SER A 30 -7.94 19.46 25.52
N ARG A 31 -8.88 18.50 25.42
CA ARG A 31 -8.51 17.12 25.15
C ARG A 31 -7.84 17.20 23.79
N ARG A 32 -6.52 17.35 23.78
CA ARG A 32 -5.69 17.09 22.62
C ARG A 32 -5.97 15.62 22.37
N LEU A 33 -6.91 15.33 21.46
CA LEU A 33 -6.97 14.01 20.85
C LEU A 33 -5.53 13.76 20.44
N LEU A 34 -4.90 12.79 21.09
CA LEU A 34 -3.67 12.22 20.56
C LEU A 34 -4.12 11.70 19.21
N ARG A 35 -3.96 12.52 18.18
CA ARG A 35 -4.13 12.12 16.80
C ARG A 35 -3.15 10.97 16.69
N ALA A 36 -3.68 9.75 16.74
CA ALA A 36 -2.87 8.56 16.58
C ALA A 36 -2.09 8.84 15.30
N ILE A 37 -0.78 9.08 15.44
CA ILE A 37 0.08 9.22 14.27
C ILE A 37 -0.15 7.88 13.56
N PRO A 38 -0.74 7.85 12.36
CA PRO A 38 -1.03 6.60 11.70
C PRO A 38 0.32 5.92 11.54
N ARG A 39 0.58 4.88 12.34
CA ARG A 39 1.78 4.07 12.16
C ARG A 39 1.55 3.33 10.87
N GLN A 40 2.45 3.51 9.91
CA GLN A 40 2.40 2.73 8.67
C GLN A 40 2.45 1.25 9.04
N ILE A 41 1.72 0.43 8.30
CA ILE A 41 1.67 -1.02 8.54
C ILE A 41 3.07 -1.65 8.48
N THR A 42 3.95 -1.10 7.64
CA THR A 42 5.36 -1.46 7.52
C THR A 42 6.12 -1.26 8.83
N THR A 43 5.90 -0.16 9.55
CA THR A 43 6.48 0.06 10.88
C THR A 43 5.90 -0.89 11.93
N ILE A 44 4.59 -1.17 11.86
CA ILE A 44 3.94 -2.12 12.80
C ILE A 44 4.54 -3.52 12.65
N LEU A 45 4.81 -3.92 11.41
CA LEU A 45 5.44 -5.19 11.06
C LEU A 45 6.97 -5.12 10.97
N GLN A 46 7.58 -4.06 11.51
CA GLN A 46 9.03 -3.89 11.69
C GLN A 46 9.87 -3.93 10.39
N ALA A 47 9.29 -3.59 9.24
CA ALA A 47 10.02 -3.49 7.97
C ALA A 47 11.08 -2.37 8.00
N ASP A 48 10.83 -1.31 8.77
CA ASP A 48 11.76 -0.19 8.98
C ASP A 48 13.08 -0.63 9.63
N ALA A 49 13.06 -1.62 10.51
CA ALA A 49 14.27 -2.22 11.07
C ALA A 49 15.13 -2.88 9.98
N LEU A 50 14.51 -3.60 9.03
CA LEU A 50 15.19 -4.22 7.90
C LEU A 50 15.75 -3.16 6.94
N TRP A 51 14.98 -2.11 6.66
CA TRP A 51 15.46 -1.00 5.83
C TRP A 51 16.66 -0.29 6.46
N GLY A 52 16.67 -0.13 7.78
CA GLY A 52 17.81 0.41 8.54
C GLY A 52 19.08 -0.44 8.42
N MET A 53 18.94 -1.74 8.13
CA MET A 53 20.05 -2.65 7.82
C MET A 53 20.42 -2.68 6.33
N GLY A 54 19.74 -1.90 5.48
CA GLY A 54 19.92 -1.90 4.03
C GLY A 54 19.18 -3.02 3.29
N ILE A 55 18.29 -3.74 3.97
CA ILE A 55 17.50 -4.84 3.37
C ILE A 55 16.16 -4.26 2.89
N THR A 56 16.10 -3.88 1.61
CA THR A 56 14.94 -3.21 0.99
C THR A 56 14.31 -4.00 -0.17
N GLY A 57 14.73 -5.25 -0.36
CA GLY A 57 14.30 -6.10 -1.48
C GLY A 57 15.10 -5.88 -2.78
N SER A 58 16.16 -5.09 -2.75
CA SER A 58 17.05 -4.88 -3.90
C SER A 58 17.56 -6.21 -4.47
N GLY A 59 17.48 -6.37 -5.79
CA GLY A 59 17.88 -7.59 -6.51
C GLY A 59 16.85 -8.72 -6.50
N ILE A 60 15.72 -8.56 -5.80
CA ILE A 60 14.63 -9.53 -5.79
C ILE A 60 13.58 -9.12 -6.83
N LYS A 61 13.20 -10.07 -7.68
CA LYS A 61 12.08 -9.94 -8.62
C LYS A 61 10.79 -10.40 -7.96
N VAL A 62 9.82 -9.50 -7.90
CA VAL A 62 8.50 -9.77 -7.34
C VAL A 62 7.45 -9.65 -8.44
N ALA A 63 6.72 -10.72 -8.69
CA ALA A 63 5.60 -10.72 -9.62
C ALA A 63 4.28 -10.48 -8.88
N VAL A 64 3.42 -9.64 -9.47
CA VAL A 64 2.07 -9.37 -9.00
C VAL A 64 1.10 -9.84 -10.07
N PHE A 65 0.34 -10.89 -9.77
CA PHE A 65 -0.70 -11.45 -10.63
C PHE A 65 -2.04 -10.86 -10.21
N ASP A 66 -2.54 -9.88 -10.97
CA ASP A 66 -3.68 -9.07 -10.54
C ASP A 66 -4.35 -8.34 -11.72
N THR A 67 -5.04 -7.23 -11.47
CA THR A 67 -5.68 -6.33 -12.45
C THR A 67 -4.68 -5.37 -13.10
N GLY A 68 -3.38 -5.55 -12.93
CA GLY A 68 -2.36 -4.71 -13.54
C GLY A 68 -1.85 -3.58 -12.62
N LEU A 69 -1.22 -2.57 -13.22
CA LEU A 69 -0.64 -1.43 -12.51
C LEU A 69 -0.69 -0.16 -13.36
N SER A 70 -1.22 0.92 -12.81
CA SER A 70 -1.25 2.23 -13.49
C SER A 70 0.15 2.72 -13.90
N LYS A 71 0.31 3.16 -15.16
CA LYS A 71 1.61 3.56 -15.72
C LYS A 71 2.22 4.77 -15.05
N THR A 72 1.39 5.72 -14.65
CA THR A 72 1.82 7.06 -14.22
C THR A 72 1.73 7.25 -12.70
N HIS A 73 1.63 6.17 -11.93
CA HIS A 73 1.45 6.28 -10.50
C HIS A 73 2.73 6.76 -9.80
N PRO A 74 2.72 7.94 -9.12
CA PRO A 74 3.93 8.64 -8.70
C PRO A 74 4.73 7.93 -7.59
N HIS A 75 4.15 6.90 -6.97
CA HIS A 75 4.79 6.13 -5.90
C HIS A 75 5.57 4.91 -6.38
N PHE A 76 5.59 4.58 -7.68
CA PHE A 76 6.41 3.47 -8.17
C PHE A 76 7.66 3.98 -8.87
N LYS A 77 8.82 3.43 -8.49
CA LYS A 77 10.13 3.80 -9.05
C LYS A 77 10.65 2.76 -10.04
N ARG A 78 10.43 1.48 -9.76
CA ARG A 78 11.02 0.34 -10.49
C ARG A 78 9.95 -0.66 -10.92
N ILE A 79 9.34 -0.39 -12.06
CA ILE A 79 8.48 -1.34 -12.74
C ILE A 79 9.32 -1.89 -13.91
N ALA A 80 9.79 -3.12 -13.80
CA ALA A 80 10.60 -3.74 -14.85
C ALA A 80 9.74 -4.15 -16.04
N GLU A 81 8.54 -4.66 -15.77
CA GLU A 81 7.67 -5.17 -16.80
C GLU A 81 6.20 -5.07 -16.40
N ARG A 82 5.36 -4.81 -17.40
CA ARG A 82 3.90 -4.97 -17.31
C ARG A 82 3.45 -5.77 -18.53
N THR A 83 2.70 -6.84 -18.31
CA THR A 83 2.22 -7.73 -19.36
C THR A 83 0.75 -8.05 -19.13
N ASP A 84 0.00 -8.25 -20.22
CA ASP A 84 -1.44 -8.54 -20.21
C ASP A 84 -1.69 -9.92 -20.83
N TRP A 85 -2.22 -10.84 -20.04
CA TRP A 85 -2.72 -12.13 -20.52
C TRP A 85 -4.22 -12.10 -20.84
N THR A 86 -4.89 -10.99 -20.53
CA THR A 86 -6.29 -10.80 -20.87
C THR A 86 -6.46 -10.35 -22.32
N ASN A 87 -7.71 -10.30 -22.78
CA ASN A 87 -8.04 -9.82 -24.12
C ASN A 87 -8.31 -8.31 -24.18
N GLU A 88 -8.12 -7.56 -23.08
CA GLU A 88 -8.42 -6.13 -23.04
C GLU A 88 -7.36 -5.25 -23.70
N LYS A 89 -6.17 -5.81 -24.02
CA LYS A 89 -5.08 -5.12 -24.71
C LYS A 89 -4.69 -3.81 -24.02
N SER A 90 -4.72 -3.83 -22.69
CA SER A 90 -4.40 -2.68 -21.85
C SER A 90 -3.50 -3.10 -20.70
N LEU A 91 -2.49 -2.28 -20.44
CA LEU A 91 -1.60 -2.45 -19.29
C LEU A 91 -2.02 -1.57 -18.10
N GLU A 92 -3.06 -0.77 -18.26
CA GLU A 92 -3.59 0.06 -17.19
C GLU A 92 -4.48 -0.74 -16.26
N ASP A 93 -4.40 -0.41 -14.99
CA ASP A 93 -5.28 -0.96 -13.97
C ASP A 93 -6.56 -0.15 -13.89
N GLY A 94 -7.62 -0.63 -14.52
CA GLY A 94 -8.95 0.01 -14.48
C GLY A 94 -9.73 -0.22 -13.19
N LEU A 95 -9.30 -1.17 -12.34
CA LEU A 95 -9.96 -1.50 -11.07
C LEU A 95 -9.23 -0.89 -9.86
N GLY A 96 -7.91 -0.78 -9.91
CA GLY A 96 -7.07 -0.27 -8.83
C GLY A 96 -6.59 -1.33 -7.83
N HIS A 97 -7.11 -2.56 -7.91
CA HIS A 97 -6.76 -3.64 -6.98
C HIS A 97 -5.27 -4.02 -7.10
N GLY A 98 -4.80 -4.32 -8.31
CA GLY A 98 -3.40 -4.63 -8.57
C GLY A 98 -2.45 -3.49 -8.23
N THR A 99 -2.86 -2.24 -8.47
CA THR A 99 -2.09 -1.05 -8.08
C THR A 99 -1.96 -0.94 -6.57
N PHE A 100 -3.03 -1.21 -5.83
CA PHE A 100 -3.00 -1.21 -4.36
C PHE A 100 -2.08 -2.32 -3.82
N VAL A 101 -2.23 -3.55 -4.33
CA VAL A 101 -1.40 -4.70 -3.95
C VAL A 101 0.08 -4.46 -4.25
N ALA A 102 0.40 -4.00 -5.46
CA ALA A 102 1.77 -3.62 -5.82
C ALA A 102 2.31 -2.52 -4.89
N GLY A 103 1.44 -1.61 -4.44
CA GLY A 103 1.79 -0.55 -3.50
C GLY A 103 2.26 -1.10 -2.16
N VAL A 104 1.50 -2.02 -1.56
CA VAL A 104 1.90 -2.69 -0.32
C VAL A 104 3.29 -3.33 -0.44
N ILE A 105 3.62 -3.87 -1.61
CA ILE A 105 4.90 -4.52 -1.87
C ILE A 105 6.03 -3.50 -2.06
N ALA A 106 5.92 -2.58 -3.02
CA ALA A 106 7.06 -1.77 -3.46
C ALA A 106 6.73 -0.32 -3.79
N SER A 107 5.67 0.25 -3.20
CA SER A 107 5.51 1.70 -3.24
C SER A 107 6.69 2.40 -2.56
N ALA A 108 6.95 3.62 -3.02
CA ALA A 108 8.02 4.47 -2.55
C ALA A 108 7.47 5.83 -2.09
N LYS A 109 8.38 6.68 -1.59
CA LYS A 109 8.11 8.03 -1.09
C LYS A 109 7.30 8.01 0.22
N GLU A 110 6.17 8.71 0.28
CA GLU A 110 5.40 8.96 1.50
C GLU A 110 4.71 7.70 2.02
N CYS A 111 4.45 6.71 1.16
CA CYS A 111 3.91 5.40 1.51
C CYS A 111 4.92 4.35 1.04
N LEU A 112 5.81 3.91 1.93
CA LEU A 112 6.77 2.86 1.60
C LEU A 112 6.10 1.48 1.72
N GLY A 113 6.23 0.68 0.67
CA GLY A 113 5.92 -0.76 0.69
C GLY A 113 7.02 -1.54 1.42
N PHE A 114 6.79 -2.82 1.67
CA PHE A 114 7.71 -3.69 2.42
C PHE A 114 9.10 -3.85 1.77
N ALA A 115 9.13 -3.94 0.44
CA ALA A 115 10.32 -4.16 -0.39
C ALA A 115 10.44 -3.05 -1.46
N PRO A 116 10.71 -1.80 -1.06
CA PRO A 116 10.60 -0.64 -1.94
C PRO A 116 11.61 -0.61 -3.10
N ASP A 117 12.71 -1.37 -3.00
CA ASP A 117 13.74 -1.45 -4.05
C ASP A 117 13.67 -2.73 -4.89
N SER A 118 12.65 -3.58 -4.66
CA SER A 118 12.41 -4.77 -5.46
C SER A 118 12.08 -4.44 -6.91
N GLU A 119 12.33 -5.40 -7.80
CA GLU A 119 12.00 -5.31 -9.22
C GLU A 119 10.59 -5.86 -9.43
N LEU A 120 9.62 -4.95 -9.67
CA LEU A 120 8.23 -5.35 -9.90
C LEU A 120 8.01 -5.82 -11.34
N HIS A 121 7.43 -7.01 -11.46
CA HIS A 121 6.82 -7.54 -12.67
C HIS A 121 5.31 -7.62 -12.47
N VAL A 122 4.54 -6.90 -13.28
CA VAL A 122 3.09 -6.85 -13.12
C VAL A 122 2.43 -7.63 -14.23
N PHE A 123 1.78 -8.72 -13.85
CA PHE A 123 1.10 -9.62 -14.77
C PHE A 123 -0.40 -9.45 -14.60
N ARG A 124 -1.00 -8.76 -15.57
CA ARG A 124 -2.45 -8.60 -15.62
C ARG A 124 -3.07 -9.91 -16.08
N VAL A 125 -3.81 -10.53 -15.17
CA VAL A 125 -4.54 -11.80 -15.39
C VAL A 125 -6.02 -11.66 -15.07
N PHE A 126 -6.49 -10.47 -14.68
CA PHE A 126 -7.90 -10.14 -14.52
C PHE A 126 -8.30 -8.99 -15.43
N THR A 127 -9.51 -9.09 -15.96
CA THR A 127 -10.12 -8.00 -16.69
C THR A 127 -10.68 -6.93 -15.74
N ASN A 128 -11.05 -5.77 -16.27
CA ASN A 128 -11.73 -4.73 -15.48
C ASN A 128 -13.12 -5.17 -15.00
N SER A 129 -13.70 -6.19 -15.64
CA SER A 129 -14.93 -6.85 -15.20
C SER A 129 -14.68 -8.01 -14.23
N GLN A 130 -13.45 -8.12 -13.69
CA GLN A 130 -13.03 -9.18 -12.74
C GLN A 130 -13.14 -10.60 -13.32
N VAL A 131 -13.06 -10.74 -14.64
CA VAL A 131 -13.03 -12.05 -15.31
C VAL A 131 -11.60 -12.53 -15.43
N SER A 132 -11.39 -13.81 -15.17
CA SER A 132 -10.11 -14.49 -15.39
C SER A 132 -10.31 -15.94 -15.82
N TYR A 133 -9.28 -16.54 -16.40
CA TYR A 133 -9.26 -17.93 -16.83
C TYR A 133 -8.02 -18.63 -16.31
N THR A 134 -8.16 -19.89 -15.90
CA THR A 134 -7.04 -20.75 -15.48
C THR A 134 -5.92 -20.79 -16.50
N SER A 135 -6.24 -20.81 -17.81
CA SER A 135 -5.24 -20.81 -18.88
C SER A 135 -4.31 -19.60 -18.86
N TRP A 136 -4.81 -18.42 -18.49
CA TRP A 136 -4.01 -17.21 -18.36
C TRP A 136 -2.99 -17.33 -17.23
N PHE A 137 -3.39 -17.91 -16.09
CA PHE A 137 -2.46 -18.18 -15.00
C PHE A 137 -1.39 -19.19 -15.38
N LEU A 138 -1.78 -20.30 -16.01
CA LEU A 138 -0.82 -21.35 -16.40
C LEU A 138 0.27 -20.81 -17.33
N ASP A 139 -0.11 -19.97 -18.30
CA ASP A 139 0.85 -19.34 -19.20
C ASP A 139 1.70 -18.28 -18.49
N ALA A 140 1.09 -17.44 -17.67
CA ALA A 140 1.80 -16.42 -16.90
C ALA A 140 2.76 -17.04 -15.85
N PHE A 141 2.44 -18.21 -15.30
CA PHE A 141 3.34 -18.98 -14.42
C PHE A 141 4.56 -19.50 -15.18
N ASN A 142 4.39 -20.03 -16.39
CA ASN A 142 5.53 -20.41 -17.25
C ASN A 142 6.44 -19.20 -17.50
N TYR A 143 5.83 -18.04 -17.76
CA TYR A 143 6.58 -16.80 -17.97
C TYR A 143 7.31 -16.32 -16.71
N ALA A 144 6.71 -16.47 -15.53
CA ALA A 144 7.35 -16.17 -14.25
C ALA A 144 8.60 -17.05 -14.01
N ILE A 145 8.51 -18.35 -14.33
CA ILE A 145 9.65 -19.28 -14.28
C ILE A 145 10.75 -18.83 -15.25
N LEU A 146 10.38 -18.54 -16.51
CA LEU A 146 11.32 -18.06 -17.53
C LEU A 146 12.05 -16.78 -17.10
N LYS A 147 11.33 -15.85 -16.45
CA LYS A 147 11.88 -14.58 -15.94
C LYS A 147 12.68 -14.73 -14.66
N ARG A 148 12.68 -15.92 -14.06
CA ARG A 148 13.31 -16.24 -12.76
C ARG A 148 12.78 -15.32 -11.66
N ILE A 149 11.46 -15.19 -11.57
CA ILE A 149 10.80 -14.48 -10.48
C ILE A 149 11.17 -15.15 -9.15
N GLY A 150 11.47 -14.36 -8.12
CA GLY A 150 11.79 -14.89 -6.79
C GLY A 150 10.55 -15.05 -5.91
N VAL A 151 9.66 -14.05 -5.95
CA VAL A 151 8.42 -14.04 -5.16
C VAL A 151 7.23 -13.73 -6.08
N LEU A 152 6.16 -14.47 -5.93
CA LEU A 152 4.92 -14.32 -6.69
C LEU A 152 3.78 -14.05 -5.70
N ASN A 153 3.09 -12.93 -5.89
CA ASN A 153 1.88 -12.60 -5.14
C ASN A 153 0.63 -12.83 -5.99
N LEU A 154 -0.32 -13.57 -5.42
CA LEU A 154 -1.59 -13.93 -6.00
C LEU A 154 -2.71 -13.50 -5.03
N SER A 155 -3.10 -12.22 -5.09
CA SER A 155 -4.10 -11.63 -4.18
C SER A 155 -5.54 -11.91 -4.62
N ILE A 156 -5.84 -13.17 -4.94
CA ILE A 156 -7.12 -13.58 -5.51
C ILE A 156 -7.65 -14.82 -4.79
N GLY A 157 -8.93 -15.07 -4.96
CA GLY A 157 -9.59 -16.31 -4.54
C GLY A 157 -10.69 -16.66 -5.52
N GLY A 158 -11.09 -17.91 -5.50
CA GLY A 158 -12.18 -18.44 -6.30
C GLY A 158 -12.57 -19.82 -5.79
N PRO A 159 -13.63 -20.42 -6.35
CA PRO A 159 -13.96 -21.80 -6.07
C PRO A 159 -12.75 -22.71 -6.32
N ASP A 160 -12.51 -23.66 -5.43
CA ASP A 160 -11.53 -24.72 -5.69
C ASP A 160 -12.12 -25.66 -6.75
N PHE A 161 -11.55 -25.64 -7.94
CA PHE A 161 -11.96 -26.51 -9.04
C PHE A 161 -11.25 -27.88 -9.01
N MET A 162 -10.35 -28.11 -8.03
CA MET A 162 -9.49 -29.29 -7.92
C MET A 162 -8.82 -29.66 -9.24
N ASP A 163 -8.43 -28.65 -10.01
CA ASP A 163 -7.86 -28.80 -11.32
C ASP A 163 -6.38 -29.19 -11.21
N HIS A 164 -6.11 -30.49 -11.41
CA HIS A 164 -4.75 -31.05 -11.41
C HIS A 164 -3.72 -30.20 -12.19
N PRO A 165 -4.03 -29.65 -13.39
CA PRO A 165 -3.07 -28.82 -14.11
C PRO A 165 -2.60 -27.57 -13.34
N PHE A 166 -3.47 -26.95 -12.55
CA PHE A 166 -3.12 -25.77 -11.77
C PHE A 166 -2.26 -26.16 -10.57
N VAL A 167 -2.64 -27.22 -9.86
CA VAL A 167 -1.86 -27.75 -8.73
C VAL A 167 -0.46 -28.17 -9.18
N ASP A 168 -0.36 -28.93 -10.28
CA ASP A 168 0.94 -29.35 -10.86
C ASP A 168 1.81 -28.15 -11.23
N LYS A 169 1.21 -27.07 -11.75
CA LYS A 169 1.93 -25.85 -12.08
C LYS A 169 2.45 -25.12 -10.84
N VAL A 170 1.71 -25.12 -9.73
CA VAL A 170 2.18 -24.57 -8.45
C VAL A 170 3.37 -25.37 -7.90
N TRP A 171 3.34 -26.70 -8.02
CA TRP A 171 4.49 -27.55 -7.66
C TRP A 171 5.70 -27.23 -8.53
N GLU A 172 5.51 -27.03 -9.83
CA GLU A 172 6.59 -26.66 -10.75
C GLU A 172 7.19 -25.29 -10.42
N LEU A 173 6.37 -24.29 -10.09
CA LEU A 173 6.85 -22.97 -9.62
C LEU A 173 7.76 -23.12 -8.39
N THR A 174 7.31 -23.90 -7.42
CA THR A 174 8.04 -24.14 -6.17
C THR A 174 9.35 -24.88 -6.44
N ALA A 175 9.33 -25.89 -7.32
CA ALA A 175 10.53 -26.62 -7.75
C ALA A 175 11.55 -25.70 -8.45
N ASN A 176 11.07 -24.64 -9.12
CA ASN A 176 11.89 -23.60 -9.72
C ASN A 176 12.28 -22.47 -8.73
N ARG A 177 12.09 -22.68 -7.43
CA ARG A 177 12.44 -21.75 -6.33
C ARG A 177 11.65 -20.44 -6.32
N VAL A 178 10.45 -20.44 -6.89
CA VAL A 178 9.53 -19.31 -6.77
C VAL A 178 8.74 -19.45 -5.46
N ILE A 179 8.78 -18.43 -4.61
CA ILE A 179 7.93 -18.36 -3.42
C ILE A 179 6.58 -17.79 -3.83
N MET A 180 5.54 -18.62 -3.82
CA MET A 180 4.17 -18.20 -4.10
C MET A 180 3.42 -17.85 -2.82
N VAL A 181 2.80 -16.69 -2.79
CA VAL A 181 1.95 -16.20 -1.69
C VAL A 181 0.56 -15.93 -2.25
N SER A 182 -0.47 -16.52 -1.63
CA SER A 182 -1.86 -16.36 -2.05
C SER A 182 -2.71 -15.82 -0.91
N ALA A 183 -3.74 -15.05 -1.25
CA ALA A 183 -4.82 -14.75 -0.30
C ALA A 183 -5.57 -16.04 0.08
N ILE A 184 -6.05 -16.12 1.33
CA ILE A 184 -6.75 -17.30 1.85
C ILE A 184 -8.26 -17.31 1.51
N GLY A 185 -8.81 -16.17 1.08
CA GLY A 185 -10.24 -16.00 0.79
C GLY A 185 -10.95 -15.07 1.77
N ASN A 186 -12.14 -14.60 1.36
CA ASN A 186 -12.94 -13.59 2.08
C ASN A 186 -14.30 -14.12 2.57
N ASP A 187 -14.56 -15.42 2.44
CA ASP A 187 -15.88 -16.01 2.75
C ASP A 187 -16.17 -16.08 4.25
N GLY A 188 -15.12 -16.06 5.08
CA GLY A 188 -15.25 -16.18 6.53
C GLY A 188 -15.93 -17.49 6.97
N PRO A 189 -16.29 -17.62 8.25
CA PRO A 189 -17.03 -18.78 8.72
C PRO A 189 -18.52 -18.69 8.32
N LEU A 190 -19.06 -19.78 7.78
CA LEU A 190 -20.49 -19.95 7.55
C LEU A 190 -21.12 -20.37 8.89
N TYR A 191 -21.58 -19.40 9.68
CA TYR A 191 -22.35 -19.66 10.90
C TYR A 191 -23.83 -19.90 10.58
#